data_AF-A0A847H5B1-F1
#
_entry.id   AF-A0A847H5B1-F1
#
_cell.length_a   1.000
_cell.length_b   1.000
_cell.length_c   1.000
_cell.angle_alpha   90.00
_cell.angle_beta   90.00
_cell.angle_gamma   90.00
#
_symmetry.space_group_name_H-M   'P 1'
#
loop_
_entity.id
_entity.type
_entity.pdbx_description
1 polymer ?
#
loop_
_entity_poly.entity_id
_entity_poly.type
_entity_poly.pdbx_seq_one_letter_code
_entity_poly.pdbx_strand_id
1 'polypeptide(L)' 'SLAKELKAASILVTHQISTIAHTSDRVIMLYDGEIVWQGDPTSLITSVDPYAYQFVNGEKNGPMIAAVH' A
#
# COMPACT_ATOMS: atom_id res chain seq x y z
N SER A 1 8.95 11.63 -9.81
CA SER A 1 9.87 11.07 -8.81
C SER A 1 11.25 10.92 -9.45
N LEU A 2 12.32 10.97 -8.65
CA LEU A 2 13.70 10.84 -9.12
C LEU A 2 13.92 9.56 -9.97
N ALA A 3 13.21 8.48 -9.67
CA ALA A 3 13.24 7.25 -10.44
C ALA A 3 12.75 7.41 -11.89
N LYS A 4 11.72 8.24 -12.15
CA LYS A 4 11.21 8.51 -13.51
C LYS A 4 12.21 9.29 -14.35
N GLU A 5 12.93 10.21 -13.73
CA GLU A 5 13.97 11.00 -14.39
C GLU A 5 15.21 10.16 -14.72
N LEU A 6 15.58 9.25 -13.82
CA LEU A 6 16.75 8.36 -13.98
C LEU A 6 16.45 7.08 -14.78
N LYS A 7 15.18 6.85 -15.18
CA LYS A 7 14.70 5.58 -15.77
C LYS A 7 15.10 4.34 -14.94
N ALA A 8 15.18 4.49 -13.62
CA ALA A 8 15.59 3.44 -12.71
C ALA A 8 14.36 2.76 -12.09
N ALA A 9 14.44 1.44 -11.88
CA ALA A 9 13.47 0.75 -11.03
C ALA A 9 13.72 1.13 -9.56
N SER A 10 12.67 1.50 -8.84
CA SER A 10 12.74 1.86 -7.43
C SER A 10 11.67 1.11 -6.64
N ILE A 11 12.05 0.60 -5.46
CA ILE A 11 11.13 -0.01 -4.50
C ILE A 11 11.07 0.91 -3.28
N LEU A 12 9.86 1.35 -2.97
CA LEU A 12 9.57 2.15 -1.78
C LEU A 12 8.70 1.34 -0.83
N VAL A 13 9.15 1.20 0.42
CA VAL A 13 8.36 0.62 1.51
C VAL A 13 7.92 1.76 2.42
N THR A 14 6.61 1.98 2.51
CA THR A 14 6.04 3.06 3.34
C THR A 14 4.61 2.71 3.73
N HIS A 15 4.16 3.27 4.85
CA HIS A 15 2.76 3.23 5.26
C HIS A 15 2.01 4.54 4.95
N GLN A 16 2.70 5.56 4.42
CA GLN A 16 2.12 6.88 4.21
C GLN A 16 1.42 6.97 2.85
N ILE A 17 0.09 7.13 2.87
CA ILE A 17 -0.75 7.27 1.66
C ILE A 17 -0.30 8.44 0.78
N SER A 18 0.07 9.57 1.39
CA SER A 18 0.54 10.75 0.65
C SER A 18 1.80 10.43 -0.17
N THR A 19 2.73 9.62 0.35
CA THR A 19 3.91 9.20 -0.42
C THR A 19 3.51 8.27 -1.55
N ILE A 20 2.69 7.25 -1.25
CA ILE A 20 2.20 6.28 -2.24
C ILE A 20 1.54 6.97 -3.43
N ALA A 21 0.65 7.94 -3.16
CA ALA A 21 -0.10 8.67 -4.18
C ALA A 21 0.79 9.50 -5.13
N HIS A 22 1.92 10.03 -4.64
CA HIS A 22 2.77 10.94 -5.44
C HIS A 22 3.93 10.24 -6.15
N THR A 23 4.40 9.10 -5.64
CA THR A 23 5.67 8.52 -6.09
C THR A 23 5.57 7.17 -6.76
N SER A 24 4.48 6.43 -6.52
CA SER A 24 4.37 5.03 -6.93
C SER A 24 3.51 4.88 -8.18
N ASP A 25 3.94 4.01 -9.09
CA ASP A 25 3.13 3.61 -10.25
C ASP A 25 2.35 2.31 -9.98
N ARG A 26 2.87 1.46 -9.09
CA ARG A 26 2.25 0.22 -8.62
C ARG A 26 2.42 0.10 -7.12
N VAL A 27 1.44 -0.48 -6.46
CA VAL A 27 1.41 -0.75 -5.03
C VAL A 27 1.15 -2.25 -4.83
N ILE A 28 1.89 -2.84 -3.89
CA ILE A 28 1.69 -4.19 -3.39
C ILE A 28 1.57 -4.07 -1.87
N MET A 29 0.52 -4.66 -1.31
CA MET A 29 0.39 -4.83 0.14
C MET A 29 0.82 -6.23 0.51
N LEU A 30 1.75 -6.31 1.46
CA LEU A 30 2.26 -7.56 2.00
C LEU A 30 1.80 -7.68 3.45
N TYR A 31 1.21 -8.82 3.80
CA TYR A 31 0.85 -9.14 5.17
C TYR A 31 1.04 -10.64 5.40
N ASP A 32 1.66 -11.01 6.53
CA ASP A 32 1.95 -12.40 6.90
C ASP A 32 2.66 -13.22 5.80
N GLY A 33 3.61 -12.59 5.10
CA GLY A 33 4.37 -13.22 4.01
C GLY A 33 3.61 -13.32 2.67
N GLU A 34 2.34 -12.93 2.62
CA GLU A 34 1.49 -13.06 1.44
C GLU A 34 1.15 -11.70 0.81
N ILE A 35 1.04 -11.68 -0.52
CA ILE A 35 0.50 -10.52 -1.24
C ILE A 35 -1.01 -10.51 -1.06
N VAL A 36 -1.49 -9.64 -0.18
CA VAL A 36 -2.92 -9.54 0.15
C VAL A 36 -3.67 -8.57 -0.77
N TRP A 37 -2.96 -7.63 -1.41
CA TRP A 37 -3.54 -6.69 -2.36
C TRP A 37 -2.51 -6.16 -3.35
N GLN A 38 -2.91 -5.88 -4.59
CA GLN A 38 -2.08 -5.21 -5.59
C GLN A 38 -2.90 -4.33 -6.56
N GLY A 39 -2.31 -3.22 -7.00
CA GLY A 39 -2.96 -2.30 -7.93
C GLY A 39 -2.19 -0.99 -8.10
N ASP A 40 -2.84 0.00 -8.69
CA ASP A 40 -2.34 1.37 -8.75
C ASP A 40 -2.76 2.18 -7.50
N PRO A 41 -2.14 3.35 -7.24
CA PRO A 41 -2.47 4.17 -6.06
C PRO A 41 -3.94 4.61 -5.98
N THR A 42 -4.60 4.90 -7.11
CA THR A 42 -6.01 5.31 -7.11
C THR A 42 -6.89 4.15 -6.67
N SER A 43 -6.67 2.96 -7.24
CA SER A 43 -7.37 1.73 -6.85
C SER A 43 -7.17 1.37 -5.37
N LEU A 44 -6.00 1.67 -4.79
CA LEU A 44 -5.75 1.48 -3.36
C LEU A 44 -6.64 2.40 -2.53
N ILE A 45 -6.62 3.71 -2.82
CA ILE A 45 -7.29 4.74 -2.02
C ILE A 45 -8.81 4.56 -2.04
N THR A 46 -9.38 4.11 -3.15
CA THR A 46 -10.84 3.89 -3.29
C THR A 46 -11.26 2.45 -3.04
N SER A 47 -10.35 1.60 -2.55
CA SER A 47 -10.63 0.17 -2.41
C SER A 47 -11.65 -0.11 -1.30
N VAL A 48 -12.52 -1.08 -1.54
CA VAL A 48 -13.36 -1.71 -0.51
C VAL A 48 -12.82 -3.07 -0.07
N ASP A 49 -11.65 -3.48 -0.62
CA ASP A 49 -10.97 -4.69 -0.16
C ASP A 49 -10.61 -4.55 1.34
N PRO A 50 -10.87 -5.55 2.18
CA PRO A 50 -10.69 -5.43 3.63
C PRO A 50 -9.27 -5.02 4.07
N TYR A 51 -8.21 -5.48 3.38
CA TYR A 51 -6.84 -5.10 3.72
C TYR A 51 -6.55 -3.66 3.32
N ALA A 52 -6.86 -3.32 2.07
CA ALA A 52 -6.65 -1.96 1.54
C ALA A 52 -7.49 -0.93 2.31
N TYR A 53 -8.77 -1.22 2.54
CA TYR A 53 -9.68 -0.36 3.28
C TYR A 53 -9.20 -0.13 4.71
N GLN A 54 -8.80 -1.20 5.41
CA GLN A 54 -8.29 -1.07 6.78
C GLN A 54 -7.04 -0.20 6.83
N PHE A 55 -6.10 -0.40 5.91
CA PHE A 55 -4.87 0.37 5.82
C PHE A 55 -5.11 1.86 5.50
N VAL A 56 -5.90 2.14 4.45
CA VAL A 56 -6.17 3.52 3.98
C VAL A 56 -6.91 4.34 5.02
N ASN A 57 -7.87 3.74 5.71
CA ASN A 57 -8.71 4.45 6.70
C ASN A 57 -8.14 4.38 8.13
N GLY A 58 -7.05 3.64 8.35
CA GLY A 58 -6.48 3.46 9.69
C GLY A 58 -7.44 2.73 10.65
N GLU A 59 -8.27 1.83 10.11
CA GLU A 59 -9.25 1.10 10.90
C GLU A 59 -8.58 0.12 11.86
N LYS A 60 -9.07 0.10 13.10
CA LYS A 60 -8.62 -0.86 14.12
C LYS A 60 -9.19 -2.26 13.88
N ASN A 61 -10.29 -2.33 13.15
CA ASN A 61 -10.98 -3.57 12.81
C ASN A 61 -10.64 -3.94 11.36
N GLY A 62 -10.28 -5.21 11.15
CA GLY A 62 -10.01 -5.72 9.82
C GLY A 62 -9.11 -6.96 9.88
N PRO A 63 -8.70 -7.49 8.72
CA PRO A 63 -7.93 -8.73 8.64
C PRO A 63 -6.48 -8.59 9.15
N MET A 64 -5.93 -7.37 9.18
CA MET A 64 -4.62 -7.11 9.77
C MET A 64 -4.81 -6.87 11.27
N ILE A 65 -4.82 -7.96 12.02
CA ILE A 65 -4.89 -7.91 13.48
C ILE A 65 -3.48 -7.57 13.96
N ALA A 66 -3.32 -6.53 14.77
CA ALA A 66 -2.05 -6.29 15.46
C ALA A 66 -1.72 -7.60 16.19
N ALA A 67 -0.64 -8.26 15.76
CA ALA A 67 -0.24 -9.55 16.29
C ALA A 67 -0.29 -9.47 17.82
N VAL A 68 -1.11 -10.32 18.44
CA VAL A 68 -1.12 -10.50 19.88
C VAL A 68 0.19 -11.20 20.20
N HIS A 69 1.26 -10.42 20.37
CA HIS A 69 2.52 -10.85 20.95
C HIS A 69 2.65 -10.17 22.31
#